data_AF-W4S1M1-F1
#
_entry.id   AF-W4S1M1-F1
#
_cell.length_a   1.000
_cell.length_b   1.000
_cell.length_c   1.000
_cell.angle_alpha   90.00
_cell.angle_beta   90.00
_cell.angle_gamma   90.00
#
_symmetry.space_group_name_H-M   'P 1'
#
loop_
_entity.id
_entity.type
_entity.pdbx_description
1 polymer ?
#
loop_
_entity_poly.entity_id
_entity_poly.type
_entity_poly.pdbx_seq_one_letter_code
_entity_poly.pdbx_strand_id
1 'polypeptide(L)'
;MCRNYALLLCVSLATTLGACGSKETNIQSQDKQVSDADGDPVYRKNPHPKQAYRITMTIEDAPGSFGFVDGAAFYQMSNHQQCTPIEPIAGVWPKQKEDSVPAVFKKVDATTYVAIIFPDGMIDADYYGKGVCHWELTGVGMSLKASGKYEETDFAPSLEKEQILQSASKKTYFWKGGYPKSGVDDFPDTGKPSAENYAEPNRTNLFVVTLKAEKVAP
;
A
#
# COMPACT_ATOMS: atom_id res chain seq x y z
N MET A 1 20.76 -28.63 27.99
CA MET A 1 21.79 -29.60 28.43
C MET A 1 21.58 -30.92 27.70
N CYS A 2 22.40 -31.21 26.69
CA CYS A 2 22.73 -32.57 26.25
C CYS A 2 24.13 -32.52 25.66
N ARG A 3 24.90 -33.56 25.95
CA ARG A 3 26.36 -33.56 26.10
C ARG A 3 27.05 -34.13 24.85
N ASN A 4 28.26 -33.63 24.60
CA ASN A 4 29.31 -34.09 23.68
C ASN A 4 29.30 -35.57 23.28
N TYR A 5 29.74 -35.86 22.05
CA TYR A 5 30.94 -36.69 21.83
C TYR A 5 31.72 -36.21 20.60
N ALA A 6 33.03 -36.21 20.73
CA ALA A 6 34.01 -35.74 19.77
C ALA A 6 34.77 -36.92 19.16
N LEU A 7 35.22 -36.71 17.91
CA LEU A 7 36.41 -37.28 17.26
C LEU A 7 36.53 -38.81 17.08
N LEU A 8 36.57 -39.22 15.81
CA LEU A 8 37.59 -40.17 15.33
C LEU A 8 37.91 -39.90 13.85
N LEU A 9 39.20 -39.65 13.61
CA LEU A 9 39.88 -39.56 12.32
C LEU A 9 40.16 -40.96 11.77
N CYS A 10 40.18 -41.10 10.44
CA CYS A 10 41.33 -41.53 9.62
C CYS A 10 40.97 -42.39 8.39
N VAL A 11 41.76 -42.11 7.34
CA VAL A 11 42.14 -42.90 6.16
C VAL A 11 41.32 -42.69 4.88
N SER A 12 41.98 -41.97 3.98
CA SER A 12 41.76 -41.77 2.56
C SER A 12 41.93 -43.04 1.72
N LEU A 13 41.04 -43.24 0.74
CA LEU A 13 41.34 -44.00 -0.49
C LEU A 13 40.94 -43.16 -1.71
N ALA A 14 41.88 -42.98 -2.63
CA ALA A 14 41.69 -42.26 -3.88
C ALA A 14 41.26 -43.19 -5.03
N THR A 15 40.63 -42.57 -6.02
CA THR A 15 40.34 -42.98 -7.42
C THR A 15 39.09 -43.82 -7.68
N THR A 16 38.13 -43.21 -8.40
CA THR A 16 37.87 -43.50 -9.83
C THR A 16 37.14 -42.31 -10.47
N LEU A 17 37.59 -41.90 -11.66
CA LEU A 17 36.84 -41.00 -12.53
C LEU A 17 35.48 -41.63 -12.86
N GLY A 18 34.40 -40.90 -12.56
CA GLY A 18 33.06 -41.17 -13.05
C GLY A 18 32.42 -39.85 -13.44
N ALA A 19 32.64 -39.43 -14.68
CA ALA A 19 31.85 -38.35 -15.28
C ALA A 19 30.42 -38.86 -15.44
N CYS A 20 29.48 -38.30 -14.68
CA CYS A 20 28.07 -38.32 -15.03
C CYS A 20 27.51 -36.93 -14.76
N GLY A 21 27.06 -36.30 -15.84
CA GLY A 21 26.79 -34.88 -15.93
C GLY A 21 25.90 -34.35 -14.81
N SER A 22 26.25 -33.15 -14.38
CA SER A 22 25.33 -32.20 -13.78
C SER A 22 24.13 -32.05 -14.71
N LYS A 23 23.03 -32.73 -14.40
CA LYS A 23 21.71 -32.20 -14.75
C LYS A 23 21.55 -30.95 -13.89
N GLU A 24 22.05 -29.83 -14.41
CA GLU A 24 21.52 -28.52 -14.06
C GLU A 24 20.03 -28.60 -14.37
N THR A 25 19.25 -28.92 -13.34
CA THR A 25 17.82 -28.68 -13.36
C THR A 25 17.68 -27.19 -13.54
N ASN A 26 17.42 -26.81 -14.78
CA ASN A 26 16.98 -25.50 -15.19
C ASN A 26 15.74 -25.19 -14.34
N ILE A 27 15.93 -24.48 -13.22
CA ILE A 27 14.84 -23.84 -12.49
C ILE A 27 14.42 -22.68 -13.38
N GLN A 28 13.68 -22.99 -14.45
CA GLN A 28 12.73 -22.03 -14.98
C GLN A 28 11.67 -21.91 -13.89
N SER A 29 11.84 -20.91 -13.04
CA SER A 29 10.80 -20.44 -12.15
C SER A 29 9.65 -19.94 -13.03
N GLN A 30 8.78 -20.86 -13.46
CA GLN A 30 7.43 -20.51 -13.85
C GLN A 30 6.81 -19.90 -12.60
N ASP A 31 6.72 -18.59 -12.62
CA ASP A 31 6.04 -17.76 -11.65
C ASP A 31 4.57 -18.19 -11.64
N LYS A 32 4.28 -19.23 -10.86
CA LYS A 32 2.99 -19.92 -10.88
C LYS A 32 1.98 -18.98 -10.26
N GLN A 33 1.02 -18.53 -11.06
CA GLN A 33 -0.11 -17.74 -10.60
C GLN A 33 -0.76 -18.42 -9.40
N VAL A 34 -0.81 -17.70 -8.28
CA VAL A 34 -1.46 -18.16 -7.05
C VAL A 34 -2.91 -17.71 -7.11
N SER A 35 -3.82 -18.57 -6.69
CA SER A 35 -5.25 -18.24 -6.54
C SER A 35 -5.65 -18.21 -5.07
N ASP A 36 -6.64 -17.42 -4.74
CA ASP A 36 -7.29 -17.37 -3.43
C ASP A 36 -8.29 -18.53 -3.22
N ALA A 37 -9.04 -18.47 -2.12
CA ALA A 37 -10.02 -19.50 -1.76
C ALA A 37 -11.19 -19.62 -2.76
N ASP A 38 -11.51 -18.53 -3.46
CA ASP A 38 -12.57 -18.47 -4.46
C ASP A 38 -12.06 -18.82 -5.87
N GLY A 39 -10.76 -19.11 -5.99
CA GLY A 39 -10.09 -19.45 -7.24
C GLY A 39 -9.62 -18.24 -8.03
N ASP A 40 -9.79 -17.03 -7.50
CA ASP A 40 -9.38 -15.79 -8.15
C ASP A 40 -7.87 -15.56 -8.00
N PRO A 41 -7.22 -15.01 -9.03
CA PRO A 41 -5.79 -14.80 -9.00
C PRO A 41 -5.41 -13.77 -7.94
N VAL A 42 -4.42 -14.10 -7.12
CA VAL A 42 -3.82 -13.16 -6.17
C VAL A 42 -2.99 -12.14 -6.95
N TYR A 43 -3.36 -10.87 -6.85
CA TYR A 43 -2.63 -9.79 -7.50
C TYR A 43 -1.24 -9.61 -6.89
N ARG A 44 -0.26 -9.38 -7.76
CA ARG A 44 1.16 -9.47 -7.37
C ARG A 44 1.76 -8.09 -7.16
N LYS A 45 2.45 -7.94 -6.04
CA LYS A 45 3.23 -6.74 -5.69
C LYS A 45 4.58 -6.82 -6.37
N ASN A 46 5.10 -5.69 -6.85
CA ASN A 46 6.40 -5.61 -7.49
C ASN A 46 7.52 -5.74 -6.43
N PRO A 47 8.38 -6.78 -6.47
CA PRO A 47 9.47 -6.95 -5.52
C PRO A 47 10.63 -5.97 -5.74
N HIS A 48 10.73 -5.37 -6.94
CA HIS A 48 11.80 -4.46 -7.34
C HIS A 48 11.25 -3.21 -8.04
N PRO A 49 10.48 -2.37 -7.32
CA PRO A 49 9.96 -1.13 -7.88
C PRO A 49 11.10 -0.17 -8.19
N LYS A 50 10.96 0.60 -9.27
CA LYS A 50 11.99 1.48 -9.82
C LYS A 50 11.77 2.94 -9.46
N GLN A 51 10.55 3.32 -9.10
CA GLN A 51 10.18 4.71 -8.83
C GLN A 51 9.72 4.85 -7.39
N ALA A 52 10.49 5.54 -6.56
CA ALA A 52 10.16 5.77 -5.16
C ALA A 52 9.74 7.22 -4.93
N TYR A 53 8.65 7.41 -4.18
CA TYR A 53 8.21 8.71 -3.70
C TYR A 53 8.13 8.69 -2.18
N ARG A 54 8.75 9.68 -1.54
CA ARG A 54 8.58 9.94 -0.12
C ARG A 54 7.30 10.73 0.07
N ILE A 55 6.41 10.21 0.89
CA ILE A 55 5.22 10.92 1.34
C ILE A 55 5.48 11.39 2.76
N THR A 56 5.48 12.70 2.95
CA THR A 56 5.57 13.33 4.27
C THR A 56 4.21 13.85 4.66
N MET A 57 3.69 13.37 5.79
CA MET A 57 2.46 13.84 6.40
C MET A 57 2.80 14.70 7.62
N THR A 58 2.28 15.93 7.65
CA THR A 58 2.41 16.84 8.79
C THR A 58 1.03 17.23 9.29
N ILE A 59 0.83 17.11 10.60
CA ILE A 59 -0.44 17.40 11.28
C ILE A 59 -0.28 18.68 12.13
N GLU A 60 -1.06 19.71 11.82
CA GLU A 60 -0.99 21.03 12.46
C GLU A 60 -2.29 21.31 13.22
N ASP A 61 -2.17 21.84 14.45
CA ASP A 61 -3.27 22.29 15.29
C ASP A 61 -4.34 21.23 15.64
N ALA A 62 -3.97 19.95 15.61
CA ALA A 62 -4.88 18.86 15.99
C ALA A 62 -5.36 18.98 17.45
N PRO A 63 -6.62 18.61 17.77
CA PRO A 63 -7.14 18.66 19.15
C PRO A 63 -6.42 17.70 20.11
N GLY A 64 -5.77 16.66 19.59
CA GLY A 64 -5.05 15.66 20.34
C GLY A 64 -4.16 14.79 19.44
N SER A 65 -3.50 13.80 20.04
CA SER A 65 -2.60 12.89 19.33
C SER A 65 -3.33 11.77 18.60
N PHE A 66 -2.88 11.44 17.39
CA PHE A 66 -3.31 10.23 16.68
C PHE A 66 -2.48 9.02 17.13
N GLY A 67 -3.13 8.10 17.83
CA GLY A 67 -2.57 6.82 18.26
C GLY A 67 -2.67 5.72 17.20
N PHE A 68 -3.56 5.89 16.21
CA PHE A 68 -3.68 5.01 15.06
C PHE A 68 -3.45 5.81 13.78
N VAL A 69 -2.42 5.40 13.02
CA VAL A 69 -2.04 5.97 11.74
C VAL A 69 -1.78 4.80 10.81
N ASP A 70 -2.67 4.61 9.84
CA ASP A 70 -2.51 3.63 8.78
C ASP A 70 -2.56 4.32 7.41
N GLY A 71 -2.02 3.66 6.39
CA GLY A 71 -2.05 4.20 5.05
C GLY A 71 -1.74 3.16 3.99
N ALA A 72 -2.23 3.41 2.79
CA ALA A 72 -2.02 2.54 1.64
C ALA A 72 -1.89 3.35 0.35
N ALA A 73 -1.03 2.85 -0.54
CA ALA A 73 -1.01 3.25 -1.93
C ALA A 73 -2.02 2.38 -2.69
N PHE A 74 -2.89 3.01 -3.47
CA PHE A 74 -3.97 2.36 -4.18
C PHE A 74 -3.66 2.29 -5.68
N TYR A 75 -4.07 1.20 -6.31
CA TYR A 75 -3.82 0.92 -7.71
C TYR A 75 -5.11 0.44 -8.38
N GLN A 76 -5.26 0.73 -9.66
CA GLN A 76 -6.36 0.22 -10.47
C GLN A 76 -5.85 -0.40 -11.76
N MET A 77 -6.57 -1.40 -12.27
CA MET A 77 -6.38 -1.90 -13.63
C MET A 77 -6.97 -0.91 -14.64
N SER A 78 -6.10 -0.29 -15.45
CA SER A 78 -6.49 0.66 -16.49
C SER A 78 -7.28 0.01 -17.64
N ASN A 79 -7.07 -1.29 -17.87
CA ASN A 79 -7.71 -2.11 -18.90
C ASN A 79 -8.54 -3.28 -18.32
N HIS A 80 -9.19 -3.05 -17.16
CA HIS A 80 -9.93 -4.08 -16.43
C HIS A 80 -10.91 -4.88 -17.30
N GLN A 81 -11.73 -4.21 -18.10
CA GLN A 81 -12.75 -4.88 -18.91
C GLN A 81 -12.15 -5.76 -20.02
N GLN A 82 -10.95 -5.44 -20.49
CA GLN A 82 -10.25 -6.18 -21.53
C GLN A 82 -9.51 -7.40 -20.99
N CYS A 83 -8.95 -7.30 -19.77
CA CYS A 83 -8.08 -8.32 -19.20
C CYS A 83 -8.78 -9.24 -18.18
N THR A 84 -10.06 -9.02 -17.86
CA THR A 84 -10.83 -9.84 -16.90
C THR A 84 -12.07 -10.49 -17.54
N PRO A 85 -12.56 -11.62 -16.99
CA PRO A 85 -13.76 -12.27 -17.49
C PRO A 85 -15.03 -11.46 -17.21
N ILE A 86 -15.95 -11.48 -18.18
CA ILE A 86 -17.33 -11.02 -18.02
C ILE A 86 -18.19 -12.16 -17.47
N GLU A 87 -19.09 -11.86 -16.55
CA GLU A 87 -20.16 -12.77 -16.15
C GLU A 87 -21.26 -12.73 -17.24
N PRO A 88 -21.52 -13.86 -17.93
CA PRO A 88 -22.30 -13.85 -19.17
C PRO A 88 -23.81 -13.58 -18.99
N ILE A 89 -24.37 -13.81 -17.80
CA ILE A 89 -25.81 -13.67 -17.56
C ILE A 89 -26.16 -12.21 -17.21
N ALA A 90 -25.43 -11.62 -16.27
CA ALA A 90 -25.59 -10.27 -15.79
C ALA A 90 -24.83 -9.24 -16.65
N GLY A 91 -23.87 -9.67 -17.47
CA GLY A 91 -23.08 -8.78 -18.32
C GLY A 91 -22.16 -7.84 -17.53
N VAL A 92 -21.70 -8.27 -16.35
CA VAL A 92 -20.86 -7.49 -15.44
C VAL A 92 -19.45 -8.04 -15.37
N TRP A 93 -18.48 -7.25 -14.91
CA TRP A 93 -17.11 -7.70 -14.62
C TRP A 93 -16.95 -7.83 -13.11
N PRO A 94 -17.15 -9.03 -12.54
CA PRO A 94 -17.20 -9.22 -11.09
C PRO A 94 -15.83 -9.16 -10.43
N LYS A 95 -14.74 -9.12 -11.22
CA LYS A 95 -13.38 -9.15 -10.71
C LYS A 95 -12.98 -7.81 -10.11
N GLN A 96 -12.13 -7.89 -9.09
CA GLN A 96 -11.66 -6.70 -8.37
C GLN A 96 -10.82 -5.85 -9.32
N LYS A 97 -11.24 -4.61 -9.53
CA LYS A 97 -10.53 -3.65 -10.38
C LYS A 97 -9.35 -2.99 -9.66
N GLU A 98 -9.40 -2.93 -8.34
CA GLU A 98 -8.51 -2.15 -7.49
C GLU A 98 -7.81 -3.06 -6.49
N ASP A 99 -6.61 -2.65 -6.09
CA ASP A 99 -5.84 -3.29 -5.01
C ASP A 99 -4.93 -2.25 -4.35
N SER A 100 -4.29 -2.62 -3.24
CA SER A 100 -3.46 -1.72 -2.46
C SER A 100 -2.16 -2.34 -1.95
N VAL A 101 -1.17 -1.47 -1.77
CA VAL A 101 0.08 -1.79 -1.09
C VAL A 101 0.17 -0.93 0.17
N PRO A 102 0.37 -1.52 1.36
CA PRO A 102 0.52 -0.74 2.59
C PRO A 102 1.63 0.31 2.48
N ALA A 103 1.29 1.56 2.79
CA ALA A 103 2.21 2.67 2.89
C ALA A 103 2.58 2.84 4.37
N VAL A 104 3.67 2.21 4.79
CA VAL A 104 4.06 2.17 6.22
C VAL A 104 4.60 3.53 6.67
N PHE A 105 3.73 4.34 7.27
CA PHE A 105 4.08 5.64 7.84
C PHE A 105 4.83 5.49 9.16
N LYS A 106 6.09 5.93 9.17
CA LYS A 106 6.93 5.99 10.38
C LYS A 106 6.86 7.38 10.97
N LYS A 107 6.56 7.45 12.27
CA LYS A 107 6.59 8.70 13.03
C LYS A 107 8.03 9.21 13.13
N VAL A 108 8.26 10.44 12.68
CA VAL A 108 9.56 11.12 12.74
C VAL A 108 9.64 12.00 13.99
N ASP A 109 8.54 12.69 14.30
CA ASP A 109 8.40 13.52 15.51
C ASP A 109 6.92 13.57 15.94
N ALA A 110 6.56 14.51 16.82
CA ALA A 110 5.21 14.61 17.37
C ALA A 110 4.11 14.76 16.31
N THR A 111 4.39 15.46 15.20
CA THR A 111 3.41 15.87 14.20
C THR A 111 3.71 15.37 12.79
N THR A 112 4.89 14.82 12.55
CA THR A 112 5.35 14.39 11.23
C THR A 112 5.54 12.87 11.11
N TYR A 113 5.05 12.33 10.00
CA TYR A 113 5.16 10.94 9.61
C TYR A 113 5.68 10.84 8.17
N VAL A 114 6.43 9.78 7.88
CA VAL A 114 7.00 9.55 6.55
C VAL A 114 6.79 8.11 6.09
N ALA A 115 6.33 7.94 4.85
CA ALA A 115 6.27 6.66 4.15
C ALA A 115 6.99 6.75 2.80
N ILE A 116 7.41 5.60 2.26
CA ILE A 116 7.83 5.46 0.86
C ILE A 116 6.75 4.68 0.13
N ILE A 117 6.31 5.18 -1.02
CA ILE A 117 5.40 4.49 -1.94
C ILE A 117 6.04 4.36 -3.31
N PHE A 118 5.49 3.48 -4.14
CA PHE A 118 6.02 3.18 -5.46
C PHE A 118 4.91 3.23 -6.52
N PRO A 119 4.93 4.14 -7.50
CA PRO A 119 3.91 4.17 -8.55
C PRO A 119 3.85 2.87 -9.38
N ASP A 120 4.95 2.13 -9.44
CA ASP A 120 5.06 0.80 -10.06
C ASP A 120 5.06 -0.34 -9.02
N GLY A 121 4.26 -0.18 -7.95
CA GLY A 121 4.17 -1.13 -6.83
C GLY A 121 3.42 -2.43 -7.10
N MET A 122 2.67 -2.50 -8.22
CA MET A 122 1.93 -3.69 -8.67
C MET A 122 2.52 -4.22 -9.97
N ILE A 123 2.44 -5.53 -10.21
CA ILE A 123 2.97 -6.20 -11.41
C ILE A 123 1.90 -6.26 -12.49
N ASP A 124 2.25 -5.81 -13.69
CA ASP A 124 1.48 -6.11 -14.90
C ASP A 124 1.63 -7.59 -15.27
N ALA A 125 0.51 -8.31 -15.36
CA ALA A 125 0.51 -9.74 -15.68
C ALA A 125 -0.80 -10.18 -16.32
N ASP A 126 -0.77 -11.32 -17.02
CA ASP A 126 -2.01 -11.96 -17.45
C ASP A 126 -2.62 -12.76 -16.29
N TYR A 127 -3.50 -12.10 -15.53
CA TYR A 127 -4.07 -12.69 -14.33
C TYR A 127 -5.16 -13.73 -14.62
N TYR A 128 -5.84 -13.60 -15.77
CA TYR A 128 -7.06 -14.33 -16.08
C TYR A 128 -7.00 -15.12 -17.41
N GLY A 129 -5.82 -15.20 -18.04
CA GLY A 129 -5.65 -15.82 -19.36
C GLY A 129 -6.30 -15.02 -20.50
N LYS A 130 -6.43 -13.71 -20.34
CA LYS A 130 -7.11 -12.79 -21.28
C LYS A 130 -6.20 -11.68 -21.80
N GLY A 131 -4.90 -11.81 -21.58
CA GLY A 131 -3.90 -10.78 -21.83
C GLY A 131 -3.54 -10.01 -20.57
N VAL A 132 -2.51 -9.17 -20.69
CA VAL A 132 -1.90 -8.47 -19.55
C VAL A 132 -2.88 -7.43 -18.97
N CYS A 133 -3.14 -7.50 -17.67
CA CYS A 133 -3.74 -6.41 -16.91
C CYS A 133 -2.67 -5.38 -16.54
N HIS A 134 -2.95 -4.12 -16.86
CA HIS A 134 -2.05 -2.99 -16.64
C HIS A 134 -2.47 -2.21 -15.40
N TRP A 135 -1.62 -2.22 -14.39
CA TRP A 135 -1.83 -1.52 -13.14
C TRP A 135 -1.28 -0.10 -13.18
N GLU A 136 -2.00 0.82 -12.56
CA GLU A 136 -1.52 2.18 -12.33
C GLU A 136 -1.86 2.63 -10.92
N LEU A 137 -0.95 3.40 -10.31
CA LEU A 137 -1.22 4.11 -9.06
C LEU A 137 -2.37 5.09 -9.26
N THR A 138 -3.33 5.09 -8.34
CA THR A 138 -4.42 6.09 -8.26
C THR A 138 -4.11 7.17 -7.23
N GLY A 139 -3.49 6.80 -6.11
CA GLY A 139 -3.11 7.73 -5.06
C GLY A 139 -2.59 7.05 -3.80
N VAL A 140 -2.43 7.84 -2.74
CA VAL A 140 -2.18 7.36 -1.37
C VAL A 140 -3.22 7.96 -0.45
N GLY A 141 -3.78 7.14 0.44
CA GLY A 141 -4.73 7.56 1.48
C GLY A 141 -4.25 7.11 2.85
N MET A 142 -4.66 7.84 3.88
CA MET A 142 -4.39 7.48 5.27
C MET A 142 -5.69 7.35 6.04
N SER A 143 -5.63 6.60 7.15
CA SER A 143 -6.65 6.54 8.18
C SER A 143 -6.02 7.02 9.49
N LEU A 144 -6.60 8.05 10.09
CA LEU A 144 -6.10 8.67 11.32
C LEU A 144 -7.19 8.61 12.39
N LYS A 145 -6.92 7.91 13.48
CA LYS A 145 -7.80 7.82 14.65
C LYS A 145 -7.07 8.15 15.95
N ALA A 146 -7.79 8.65 16.93
CA ALA A 146 -7.23 9.07 18.22
C ALA A 146 -6.58 7.91 18.97
N SER A 147 -7.27 6.75 19.03
CA SER A 147 -6.77 5.52 19.64
C SER A 147 -6.93 4.28 18.76
N GLY A 148 -7.68 4.37 17.66
CA GLY A 148 -7.95 3.26 16.74
C GLY A 148 -9.24 2.50 17.04
N LYS A 149 -10.10 3.05 17.90
CA LYS A 149 -11.40 2.45 18.19
C LYS A 149 -12.36 2.63 17.02
N TYR A 150 -13.29 1.69 16.87
CA TYR A 150 -14.26 1.70 15.78
C TYR A 150 -15.14 2.96 15.82
N GLU A 151 -15.55 3.40 17.01
CA GLU A 151 -16.47 4.52 17.20
C GLU A 151 -15.82 5.90 16.95
N GLU A 152 -14.50 5.96 16.78
CA GLU A 152 -13.78 7.20 16.50
C GLU A 152 -13.95 7.62 15.05
N THR A 153 -13.89 8.92 14.82
CA THR A 153 -13.84 9.49 13.47
C THR A 153 -12.57 9.02 12.77
N ASP A 154 -12.72 8.52 11.54
CA ASP A 154 -11.60 8.20 10.67
C ASP A 154 -11.27 9.41 9.79
N PHE A 155 -10.24 10.17 10.15
CA PHE A 155 -9.80 11.29 9.33
C PHE A 155 -8.91 10.77 8.20
N ALA A 156 -9.38 10.94 6.96
CA ALA A 156 -8.84 10.29 5.78
C ALA A 156 -8.28 11.27 4.73
N PRO A 157 -7.13 11.93 4.99
CA PRO A 157 -6.46 12.73 3.97
C PRO A 157 -5.92 11.83 2.85
N SER A 158 -5.85 12.37 1.64
CA SER A 158 -5.33 11.66 0.45
C SER A 158 -4.47 12.56 -0.43
N LEU A 159 -3.59 11.95 -1.22
CA LEU A 159 -2.86 12.61 -2.31
C LEU A 159 -3.06 11.78 -3.59
N GLU A 160 -3.52 12.43 -4.67
CA GLU A 160 -3.83 11.75 -5.93
C GLU A 160 -2.57 11.53 -6.79
N LYS A 161 -2.64 10.56 -7.72
CA LYS A 161 -1.54 10.19 -8.64
C LYS A 161 -0.85 11.40 -9.25
N GLU A 162 -1.61 12.33 -9.84
CA GLU A 162 -1.04 13.49 -10.53
C GLU A 162 -0.23 14.37 -9.57
N GLN A 163 -0.74 14.54 -8.35
CA GLN A 163 -0.08 15.33 -7.31
C GLN A 163 1.20 14.63 -6.82
N ILE A 164 1.18 13.31 -6.69
CA ILE A 164 2.37 12.52 -6.35
C ILE A 164 3.43 12.66 -7.43
N LEU A 165 3.07 12.41 -8.70
CA LEU A 165 4.01 12.44 -9.82
C LEU A 165 4.63 13.82 -10.04
N GLN A 166 3.87 14.89 -9.75
CA GLN A 166 4.35 16.28 -9.80
C GLN A 166 5.15 16.70 -8.55
N SER A 167 5.34 15.81 -7.57
CA SER A 167 5.96 16.14 -6.27
C SER A 167 5.27 17.33 -5.57
N ALA A 168 3.94 17.34 -5.65
CA ALA A 168 3.12 18.40 -5.10
C ALA A 168 2.88 18.22 -3.60
N SER A 169 2.31 19.26 -3.01
CA SER A 169 1.81 19.27 -1.63
C SER A 169 0.32 19.60 -1.63
N LYS A 170 -0.45 18.93 -0.76
CA LYS A 170 -1.89 19.14 -0.57
C LYS A 170 -2.19 19.33 0.91
N LYS A 171 -2.89 20.41 1.24
CA LYS A 171 -3.49 20.63 2.54
C LYS A 171 -4.91 20.07 2.55
N THR A 172 -5.27 19.40 3.64
CA THR A 172 -6.63 18.94 3.90
C THR A 172 -7.03 19.45 5.27
N TYR A 173 -8.18 20.12 5.33
CA TYR A 173 -8.70 20.78 6.52
C TYR A 173 -9.80 19.94 7.13
N PHE A 174 -9.74 19.76 8.45
CA PHE A 174 -10.68 18.94 9.22
C PHE A 174 -11.25 19.73 10.37
N TRP A 175 -12.53 19.50 10.68
CA TRP A 175 -13.17 20.17 11.81
C TRP A 175 -12.79 19.52 13.14
N LYS A 176 -12.30 20.32 14.09
CA LYS A 176 -11.83 19.83 15.40
C LYS A 176 -12.92 19.15 16.22
N GLY A 177 -14.18 19.58 16.05
CA GLY A 177 -15.31 18.99 16.80
C GLY A 177 -15.64 17.55 16.43
N GLY A 178 -15.07 17.01 15.34
CA GLY A 178 -15.16 15.59 15.00
C GLY A 178 -14.17 14.72 15.77
N TYR A 179 -13.22 15.31 16.52
CA TYR A 179 -12.20 14.57 17.26
C TYR A 179 -12.59 14.38 18.74
N PRO A 180 -12.36 13.21 19.35
CA PRO A 180 -11.91 11.97 18.69
C PRO A 180 -13.07 11.25 17.96
N LYS A 181 -14.31 11.65 18.23
CA LYS A 181 -15.52 10.99 17.77
C LYS A 181 -16.57 12.02 17.35
N SER A 182 -17.16 11.80 16.18
CA SER A 182 -18.33 12.53 15.70
C SER A 182 -19.64 11.94 16.26
N GLY A 183 -20.79 12.45 15.84
CA GLY A 183 -22.10 11.87 16.20
C GLY A 183 -22.36 10.49 15.56
N VAL A 184 -21.52 10.05 14.61
CA VAL A 184 -21.64 8.78 13.88
C VAL A 184 -20.38 7.95 14.16
N ASP A 185 -20.58 6.67 14.48
CA ASP A 185 -19.49 5.70 14.67
C ASP A 185 -18.77 5.45 13.33
N ASP A 186 -17.45 5.30 13.39
CA ASP A 186 -16.58 5.05 12.22
C ASP A 186 -16.79 6.06 11.08
N PHE A 187 -17.08 7.32 11.42
CA PHE A 187 -17.39 8.34 10.42
C PHE A 187 -16.15 8.59 9.53
N PRO A 188 -16.23 8.34 8.21
CA PRO A 188 -15.13 8.63 7.30
C PRO A 188 -15.14 10.12 6.95
N ASP A 189 -14.23 10.88 7.56
CA ASP A 189 -14.05 12.31 7.27
C ASP A 189 -12.91 12.48 6.27
N THR A 190 -13.24 12.82 5.02
CA THR A 190 -12.24 13.12 3.98
C THR A 190 -11.75 14.57 4.00
N GLY A 191 -12.28 15.39 4.92
CA GLY A 191 -11.95 16.80 5.07
C GLY A 191 -12.38 17.65 3.88
N LYS A 192 -11.80 18.86 3.80
CA LYS A 192 -12.03 19.84 2.72
C LYS A 192 -10.72 20.44 2.21
N PRO A 193 -10.67 20.89 0.95
CA PRO A 193 -9.45 21.46 0.37
C PRO A 193 -9.09 22.84 0.95
N SER A 194 -10.04 23.57 1.52
CA SER A 194 -9.79 24.86 2.18
C SER A 194 -10.70 25.10 3.38
N ALA A 195 -10.33 26.06 4.23
CA ALA A 195 -11.13 26.46 5.39
C ALA A 195 -12.47 27.08 4.97
N GLU A 196 -12.51 27.80 3.85
CA GLU A 196 -13.69 28.48 3.31
C GLU A 196 -14.82 27.51 2.95
N ASN A 197 -14.49 26.25 2.67
CA ASN A 197 -15.47 25.18 2.45
C ASN A 197 -16.22 24.75 3.72
N TYR A 198 -15.78 25.19 4.90
CA TYR A 198 -16.55 25.06 6.14
C TYR A 198 -17.41 26.31 6.37
N ALA A 199 -18.64 26.08 6.82
CA ALA A 199 -19.54 27.13 7.28
C ALA A 199 -19.08 27.68 8.64
N GLU A 200 -19.42 28.93 8.93
CA GLU A 200 -19.27 29.47 10.29
C GLU A 200 -20.22 28.75 11.27
N PRO A 201 -19.82 28.53 12.53
CA PRO A 201 -18.56 28.96 13.15
C PRO A 201 -17.37 28.00 12.93
N ASN A 202 -17.58 26.88 12.23
CA ASN A 202 -16.60 25.79 12.14
C ASN A 202 -15.31 26.16 11.38
N ARG A 203 -15.38 27.16 10.49
CA ARG A 203 -14.24 27.65 9.70
C ARG A 203 -13.03 28.06 10.52
N THR A 204 -13.24 28.53 11.76
CA THR A 204 -12.16 28.95 12.67
C THR A 204 -11.72 27.84 13.63
N ASN A 205 -12.37 26.68 13.60
CA ASN A 205 -12.14 25.56 14.49
C ASN A 205 -11.66 24.31 13.72
N LEU A 206 -10.57 24.48 12.97
CA LEU A 206 -10.01 23.46 12.07
C LEU A 206 -8.59 23.05 12.48
N PHE A 207 -8.24 21.80 12.19
CA PHE A 207 -6.86 21.34 12.14
C PHE A 207 -6.51 20.96 10.69
N VAL A 208 -5.21 20.90 10.38
CA VAL A 208 -4.75 20.70 9.00
C VAL A 208 -3.84 19.49 8.93
N VAL A 209 -4.06 18.66 7.92
CA VAL A 209 -3.09 17.63 7.52
C VAL A 209 -2.52 18.02 6.17
N THR A 210 -1.21 18.16 6.10
CA THR A 210 -0.48 18.43 4.85
C THR A 210 0.22 17.15 4.40
N LEU A 211 0.00 16.77 3.15
CA LEU A 211 0.72 15.69 2.49
C LEU A 211 1.62 16.27 1.41
N LYS A 212 2.89 15.90 1.46
CA LYS A 212 3.88 16.29 0.45
C LYS A 212 4.48 15.05 -0.18
N ALA A 213 4.49 14.98 -1.50
CA ALA A 213 5.23 13.98 -2.24
C ALA A 213 6.58 14.54 -2.70
N GLU A 214 7.62 13.73 -2.61
CA GLU A 214 8.93 14.04 -3.15
C GLU A 214 9.50 12.81 -3.84
N LYS A 215 9.91 12.96 -5.11
CA LYS A 215 10.64 11.89 -5.79
C LYS A 215 11.94 11.61 -5.05
N VAL A 216 12.20 10.34 -4.73
CA VAL A 216 13.47 9.92 -4.13
C VAL A 216 14.47 9.72 -5.26
N ALA A 217 15.56 10.46 -5.23
CA ALA A 217 16.65 10.25 -6.18
C ALA A 217 17.31 8.87 -5.93
N PRO A 218 17.75 8.17 -6.98
CA PRO A 218 18.52 6.93 -6.86
C PRO A 218 19.79 7.08 -6.02
#